data_AF-A0AAV0H4F2-F1
#
_entry.id   AF-A0AAV0H4F2-F1
#
_cell.length_a   1.000
_cell.length_b   1.000
_cell.length_c   1.000
_cell.angle_alpha   90.00
_cell.angle_beta   90.00
_cell.angle_gamma   90.00
#
_symmetry.space_group_name_H-M   'P 1'
#
loop_
_entity.id
_entity.type
_entity.pdbx_description
1 polymer ?
#
loop_
_entity_poly.entity_id
_entity_poly.type
_entity_poly.pdbx_seq_one_letter_code
_entity_poly.pdbx_strand_id
1 'polypeptide(L)'
;MLINNDNPGSHSSYHEPVKSDYCLCLAIHAPRKGIVEVWQMRTGGRILAVQCGKGSKILQPTYRFGSVVDDGSPYVPLEVFLLNGESGQISVLNPSLH
;
A
#
# COMPACT_ATOMS: atom_id res chain seq x y z
N MET A 1 -2.05 -2.22 -3.93
CA MET A 1 -2.19 -3.21 -2.86
C MET A 1 -2.65 -4.47 -3.54
N LEU A 2 -1.90 -5.57 -3.42
CA LEU A 2 -2.28 -6.81 -4.08
C LEU A 2 -3.44 -7.43 -3.29
N ILE A 3 -4.58 -7.61 -3.97
CA ILE A 3 -5.69 -8.43 -3.50
C ILE A 3 -5.20 -9.88 -3.59
N ASN A 4 -5.37 -10.64 -2.50
CA ASN A 4 -5.09 -12.07 -2.53
C ASN A 4 -6.12 -12.76 -3.43
N ASN A 5 -5.78 -12.98 -4.70
CA ASN A 5 -6.63 -13.68 -5.67
C ASN A 5 -6.56 -15.22 -5.55
N ASP A 6 -5.94 -15.77 -4.51
CA ASP A 6 -5.76 -17.22 -4.33
C ASP A 6 -7.05 -17.97 -3.92
N ASN A 7 -8.24 -17.36 -4.09
CA ASN A 7 -9.52 -18.01 -3.84
C ASN A 7 -10.18 -18.38 -5.19
N PRO A 8 -10.13 -19.65 -5.64
CA PRO A 8 -10.57 -20.09 -6.97
C PRO A 8 -12.11 -20.09 -7.18
N GLY A 9 -12.86 -19.30 -6.41
CA GLY A 9 -14.33 -19.30 -6.41
C GLY A 9 -15.02 -18.01 -6.88
N SER A 10 -14.31 -16.91 -7.11
CA SER A 10 -14.96 -15.59 -7.26
C SER A 10 -14.94 -15.05 -8.69
N HIS A 11 -15.57 -15.77 -9.62
CA HIS A 11 -16.07 -15.15 -10.85
C HIS A 11 -17.51 -14.64 -10.59
N SER A 12 -17.66 -13.31 -10.69
CA SER A 12 -18.92 -12.52 -10.70
C SER A 12 -19.86 -12.61 -9.49
N SER A 13 -19.67 -11.68 -8.54
CA SER A 13 -20.71 -11.08 -7.68
C SER A 13 -20.10 -9.86 -7.01
N TYR A 14 -20.85 -8.78 -6.79
CA TYR A 14 -20.38 -7.56 -6.09
C TYR A 14 -19.76 -7.92 -4.73
N HIS A 15 -18.44 -8.15 -4.69
CA HIS A 15 -17.71 -8.47 -3.48
C HIS A 15 -17.13 -7.17 -2.95
N GLU A 16 -17.66 -6.71 -1.82
CA GLU A 16 -17.08 -5.58 -1.13
C GLU A 16 -15.76 -6.01 -0.48
N PRO A 17 -14.64 -5.29 -0.74
CA PRO A 17 -13.36 -5.65 -0.18
C PRO A 17 -13.39 -5.64 1.34
N VAL A 18 -13.00 -6.76 1.94
CA VAL A 18 -12.82 -6.89 3.39
C VAL A 18 -11.34 -6.85 3.74
N LYS A 19 -11.01 -6.58 5.00
CA LYS A 19 -9.63 -6.44 5.47
C LYS A 19 -8.73 -7.64 5.12
N SER A 20 -9.29 -8.85 5.08
CA SER A 20 -8.57 -10.09 4.76
C SER A 20 -8.15 -10.22 3.29
N ASP A 21 -8.76 -9.44 2.39
CA ASP A 21 -8.44 -9.47 0.97
C ASP A 21 -7.09 -8.79 0.69
N TYR A 22 -6.60 -8.01 1.66
CA TYR A 22 -5.39 -7.22 1.53
C TYR A 22 -4.22 -7.86 2.26
N CYS A 23 -3.05 -7.87 1.61
CA CYS A 23 -1.81 -8.29 2.25
C CYS A 23 -1.12 -7.13 2.99
N LEU A 24 -0.53 -7.45 4.14
CA LEU A 24 0.34 -6.51 4.85
C LEU A 24 1.66 -6.34 4.10
N CYS A 25 2.04 -5.09 3.84
CA CYS A 25 3.25 -4.74 3.10
C CYS A 25 4.23 -3.94 3.98
N LEU A 26 5.52 -4.10 3.72
CA LEU A 26 6.62 -3.34 4.29
C LEU A 26 7.24 -2.44 3.23
N ALA A 27 7.24 -1.12 3.45
CA ALA A 27 7.98 -0.17 2.61
C ALA A 27 9.31 0.18 3.27
N ILE A 28 10.41 -0.03 2.56
CA ILE A 28 11.79 0.25 3.02
C ILE A 28 12.36 1.36 2.14
N HIS A 29 12.65 2.51 2.75
CA HIS A 29 13.38 3.58 2.09
C HIS A 29 14.89 3.41 2.33
N ALA A 30 15.66 3.26 1.25
CA ALA A 30 17.11 3.17 1.25
C ALA A 30 17.74 4.41 0.56
N PRO A 31 17.85 5.56 1.26
CA PRO A 31 18.25 6.83 0.64
C PRO A 31 19.62 6.79 -0.02
N ARG A 32 20.57 6.02 0.54
CA ARG A 32 21.93 5.89 0.00
C ARG A 32 21.95 5.18 -1.36
N LYS A 33 20.95 4.33 -1.62
CA LYS A 33 20.78 3.60 -2.88
C LYS A 33 19.79 4.29 -3.81
N GLY A 34 19.17 5.39 -3.38
CA GLY A 34 18.15 6.10 -4.15
C GLY A 34 16.93 5.26 -4.47
N ILE A 35 16.52 4.36 -3.57
CA ILE A 35 15.42 3.43 -3.84
C ILE A 35 14.47 3.27 -2.64
N VAL A 36 13.19 3.12 -2.95
CA VAL A 36 12.14 2.64 -2.04
C VAL A 36 11.67 1.28 -2.54
N GLU A 37 11.69 0.27 -1.68
CA GLU A 37 11.19 -1.07 -2.00
C GLU A 37 9.97 -1.40 -1.15
N VAL A 38 8.95 -2.00 -1.76
CA VAL A 38 7.76 -2.51 -1.08
C VAL A 38 7.77 -4.03 -1.15
N TRP A 39 7.64 -4.67 0.00
CA TRP A 39 7.70 -6.11 0.17
C TRP A 39 6.41 -6.62 0.80
N GLN A 40 5.91 -7.75 0.35
CA GLN A 40 4.83 -8.44 1.06
C GLN A 40 5.41 -9.07 2.34
N MET A 41 4.79 -8.84 3.49
CA MET A 41 5.28 -9.41 4.76
C MET A 41 5.10 -10.95 4.83
N ARG A 42 5.70 -11.57 5.86
CA ARG A 42 5.77 -13.01 6.14
C ARG A 42 6.76 -13.78 5.26
N THR A 43 6.40 -14.07 4.01
CA THR A 43 7.21 -14.88 3.09
C THR A 43 7.08 -14.41 1.63
N GLY A 44 6.44 -13.26 1.42
CA GLY A 44 6.17 -12.79 0.08
C GLY A 44 7.35 -12.02 -0.55
N GLY A 45 7.26 -11.85 -1.87
CA GLY A 45 8.31 -11.20 -2.66
C GLY A 45 8.29 -9.67 -2.59
N ARG A 46 9.25 -9.06 -3.28
CA ARG A 46 9.25 -7.62 -3.56
C ARG A 46 8.13 -7.30 -4.55
N ILE A 47 7.17 -6.48 -4.12
CA ILE A 47 6.01 -6.07 -4.90
C ILE A 47 6.37 -4.88 -5.81
N LEU A 48 7.13 -3.92 -5.30
CA LEU A 48 7.45 -2.67 -5.99
C LEU A 48 8.85 -2.20 -5.64
N ALA A 49 9.52 -1.56 -6.60
CA ALA A 49 10.76 -0.84 -6.39
C ALA A 49 10.73 0.48 -7.17
N VAL A 50 10.83 1.60 -6.46
CA VAL A 50 10.74 2.95 -7.02
C VAL A 50 12.05 3.67 -6.78
N GLN A 51 12.63 4.27 -7.82
CA GLN A 51 13.78 5.15 -7.68
C GLN A 51 13.34 6.45 -7.00
N CYS A 52 14.12 6.93 -6.04
CA CYS A 52 13.82 8.15 -5.31
C CYS A 52 15.05 9.06 -5.25
N GLY A 53 14.83 10.35 -5.48
CA GLY A 53 15.89 11.36 -5.42
C GLY A 53 16.33 11.68 -3.99
N LYS A 54 17.39 12.47 -3.86
CA LYS A 54 17.85 12.99 -2.57
C LYS A 54 16.73 13.76 -1.87
N GLY A 55 16.60 13.56 -0.56
CA GLY A 55 15.59 14.24 0.25
C GLY A 55 14.19 13.62 0.18
N SER A 56 14.02 12.49 -0.51
CA SER A 56 12.73 11.79 -0.56
C SER A 56 12.28 11.32 0.81
N LYS A 57 10.96 11.29 1.04
CA LYS A 57 10.36 10.89 2.31
C LYS A 57 9.11 10.07 2.07
N ILE A 58 8.97 8.98 2.83
CA ILE A 58 7.70 8.26 2.91
C ILE A 58 6.77 9.06 3.82
N LEU A 59 5.56 9.35 3.34
CA LEU A 59 4.50 10.00 4.08
C LEU A 59 3.43 8.97 4.40
N GLN A 60 3.37 8.56 5.66
CA GLN A 60 2.30 7.71 6.18
C GLN A 60 1.26 8.60 6.87
N PRO A 61 -0.01 8.62 6.41
CA PRO A 61 -1.06 9.30 7.14
C PRO A 61 -1.16 8.77 8.56
N THR A 62 -1.46 9.66 9.51
CA THR A 62 -1.73 9.25 10.89
C THR A 62 -2.91 8.29 10.87
N TYR A 63 -2.72 7.10 11.45
CA TYR A 63 -3.79 6.15 11.63
C TYR A 63 -4.93 6.83 12.40
N ARG A 64 -6.13 6.83 11.83
CA ARG A 64 -7.30 7.36 12.53
C ARG A 64 -7.73 6.33 13.57
N PHE A 65 -7.43 6.59 14.83
CA PHE A 65 -8.02 5.87 15.96
C PHE A 65 -9.50 6.26 16.06
N GLY A 66 -10.33 5.75 15.16
CA GLY A 66 -11.78 5.75 15.27
C GLY A 66 -12.24 4.30 15.45
N SER A 67 -13.24 4.07 16.29
CA SER A 67 -13.97 2.79 16.28
C SER A 67 -14.45 2.58 14.85
N VAL A 68 -13.88 1.61 14.15
CA VAL A 68 -14.52 1.03 12.97
C VAL A 68 -15.73 0.30 13.54
N VAL A 69 -16.81 1.05 13.74
CA VAL A 69 -18.12 0.46 13.94
C VAL A 69 -18.46 -0.13 12.58
N ASP A 70 -18.81 -1.41 12.60
CA ASP A 70 -19.09 -2.25 11.46
C ASP A 70 -20.38 -1.76 10.76
N ASP A 71 -20.31 -0.61 10.09
CA ASP A 71 -21.45 0.04 9.43
C ASP A 71 -21.70 -0.50 8.00
N GLY A 72 -21.18 -1.69 7.68
CA GLY A 72 -21.34 -2.30 6.36
C GLY A 72 -20.62 -1.56 5.22
N SER A 73 -19.67 -0.67 5.53
CA SER A 73 -18.85 -0.01 4.53
C SER A 73 -17.64 -0.88 4.13
N PRO A 74 -17.23 -0.88 2.84
CA PRO A 74 -16.05 -1.63 2.40
C PRO A 74 -14.78 -1.18 3.12
N TYR A 75 -13.87 -2.12 3.38
CA TYR A 75 -12.59 -1.80 4.00
C TYR A 75 -11.69 -1.06 2.99
N VAL A 76 -11.33 0.18 3.33
CA VAL A 76 -10.41 1.02 2.55
C VAL A 76 -9.08 1.17 3.30
N PRO A 77 -7.99 0.57 2.81
CA PRO A 77 -6.65 0.73 3.37
C PRO A 77 -6.17 2.19 3.30
N LEU A 78 -5.32 2.60 4.24
CA LEU A 78 -4.66 3.91 4.18
C LEU A 78 -3.70 3.98 2.99
N GLU A 79 -3.80 5.06 2.23
CA GLU A 79 -2.82 5.41 1.20
C GLU A 79 -1.52 5.91 1.84
N VAL A 80 -0.39 5.48 1.29
CA VAL A 80 0.95 5.88 1.69
C VAL A 80 1.55 6.58 0.49
N PHE A 81 2.24 7.69 0.73
CA PHE A 81 2.78 8.53 -0.34
C PHE A 81 4.30 8.61 -0.27
N LEU A 82 4.93 8.90 -1.40
CA LEU A 82 6.32 9.28 -1.52
C LEU A 82 6.39 10.76 -1.89
N LEU A 83 6.99 11.56 -1.00
CA LEU A 83 7.44 12.90 -1.36
C LEU A 83 8.77 12.78 -2.09
N ASN A 84 8.79 13.19 -3.34
CA ASN A 84 9.94 13.13 -4.24
C ASN A 84 10.86 14.33 -4.02
N GLY A 85 11.69 14.24 -2.98
CA GLY A 85 12.82 15.13 -2.68
C GLY A 85 12.70 16.56 -3.22
N GLU A 86 13.67 16.95 -4.05
CA GLU A 86 13.78 18.29 -4.63
C GLU A 86 12.66 18.64 -5.62
N SER A 87 12.05 17.65 -6.27
CA SER A 87 10.92 17.91 -7.18
C SER A 87 9.64 18.34 -6.47
N GLY A 88 9.53 18.03 -5.17
CA GLY A 88 8.33 18.29 -4.37
C GLY A 88 7.10 17.48 -4.79
N GLN A 89 7.19 16.64 -5.83
CA GLN A 89 6.07 15.85 -6.32
C GLN A 89 5.67 14.79 -5.30
N ILE A 90 4.37 14.49 -5.23
CA ILE A 90 3.83 13.43 -4.37
C ILE A 90 3.36 12.28 -5.25
N SER A 91 3.83 11.07 -4.97
CA SER A 91 3.42 9.84 -5.68
C SER A 91 2.78 8.86 -4.71
N VAL A 92 1.78 8.09 -5.15
CA VAL A 92 1.16 7.04 -4.32
C VAL A 92 2.07 5.80 -4.31
N LEU A 93 2.41 5.27 -3.13
CA LEU A 93 3.26 4.08 -2.97
C LEU A 93 2.48 2.77 -2.97
N ASN A 94 1.23 2.77 -2.53
CA ASN A 94 0.33 1.63 -2.59
C ASN A 94 -0.75 1.90 -3.65
N PRO A 95 -0.45 1.72 -4.95
CA PRO A 95 -1.46 1.91 -5.97
C PRO A 95 -2.63 0.96 -5.72
N SER A 96 -3.86 1.44 -5.72
CA SER A 96 -5.06 0.61 -5.81
C SER A 96 -4.88 -0.33 -7.02
N LEU A 97 -5.21 -1.61 -6.88
CA LEU A 97 -5.42 -2.44 -8.06
C LEU A 97 -6.59 -1.82 -8.83
N HIS A 98 -6.34 -1.35 -10.04
CA HIS A 98 -7.39 -1.16 -11.03
C HIS A 98 -7.84 -2.52 -11.57
#